data_AF-A0A183K367-F1
#
_entry.id   AF-A0A183K367-F1
#
_cell.length_a   1.000
_cell.length_b   1.000
_cell.length_c   1.000
_cell.angle_alpha   90.00
_cell.angle_beta   90.00
_cell.angle_gamma   90.00
#
_symmetry.space_group_name_H-M   'P 1'
#
loop_
_entity.id
_entity.type
_entity.pdbx_description
1 polymer ?
#
loop_
_entity_poly.entity_id
_entity_poly.type
_entity_poly.pdbx_seq_one_letter_code
_entity_poly.pdbx_strand_id
1 'polypeptide(L)'
;MTGVIGLSDCPDVPCNFRKLVECGSTELSTKPKSINQNSDTVSPQTNSTVNKHFQQKSSSEFKQDKSSLSPSTAKVQLKNAARCLEESLILLDQHYSPMEIVYDCFVFHDGNEWVACIDTSPYNPNTTLSDLPLLRDYAVNHEYASFGEQTQLYYTVKIFDNGKLLQIVTNNSSHGTHVAAIASAYFPNHSKDSSNSSGTVTGSTVLCDRDGVAPGAQIVSIKISDSRLGPMETGISLLRAIRWTIELKCDIVNYSFGEQVMWPNIGRISKYLNRMIHKYGIIMVASGGNNGPSLGSLSCPGGTVQGVIGVAPLVFPDMMHYLYCQPSDSSSNYNCLYNNFCDNDSQSNYQSDDVYSTSRNSVNHSCLSENAKPTAYNWGSRGPAFDGALGICVAAPGGANTSIASWQLKPASVLSGSSMSAPMVTGGISLILSGLRHRYTCIDSERLKIPPSLIYRCLVTTSKSFKHLSYLDQGYGLMQVDRAFCYVDRLIHKLYERNKEITNLCTDFKNINGIDHVNDADHISSPSLNIKK
;
A
#
# COMPACT_ATOMS: atom_id res chain seq x y z
N MET A 1 -26.06 -18.70 -25.90
CA MET A 1 -26.33 -20.05 -26.44
C MET A 1 -25.15 -20.95 -26.12
N THR A 2 -25.27 -22.27 -26.33
CA THR A 2 -24.49 -23.32 -25.66
C THR A 2 -23.46 -24.03 -26.55
N GLY A 3 -22.52 -24.75 -25.91
CA GLY A 3 -21.46 -25.58 -26.51
C GLY A 3 -20.22 -25.54 -25.61
N VAL A 4 -19.77 -26.56 -24.86
CA VAL A 4 -19.96 -28.04 -24.86
C VAL A 4 -19.14 -28.82 -25.90
N ILE A 5 -17.91 -29.15 -25.50
CA ILE A 5 -17.02 -30.25 -25.95
C ILE A 5 -16.19 -30.60 -24.69
N GLY A 6 -15.83 -31.84 -24.32
CA GLY A 6 -16.07 -33.17 -24.90
C GLY A 6 -14.89 -34.09 -24.53
N LEU A 7 -15.13 -35.24 -23.88
CA LEU A 7 -14.09 -36.13 -23.32
C LEU A 7 -14.25 -37.58 -23.79
N SER A 8 -13.15 -38.21 -24.18
CA SER A 8 -12.94 -39.64 -24.48
C SER A 8 -11.44 -39.87 -24.80
N ASP A 9 -10.79 -41.01 -24.56
CA ASP A 9 -11.09 -42.21 -23.75
C ASP A 9 -9.77 -42.93 -23.36
N CYS A 10 -9.83 -43.94 -22.48
CA CYS A 10 -8.67 -44.74 -21.99
C CYS A 10 -8.27 -45.92 -22.92
N PRO A 11 -7.25 -46.73 -22.56
CA PRO A 11 -7.56 -48.03 -21.90
C PRO A 11 -6.54 -48.59 -20.87
N ASP A 12 -7.09 -49.07 -19.73
CA ASP A 12 -6.87 -50.39 -19.06
C ASP A 12 -5.46 -50.85 -18.54
N VAL A 13 -5.26 -51.94 -17.74
CA VAL A 13 -6.19 -52.97 -17.20
C VAL A 13 -6.19 -53.16 -15.64
N PRO A 14 -5.35 -54.00 -14.94
CA PRO A 14 -5.91 -54.77 -13.81
C PRO A 14 -5.22 -54.69 -12.42
N CYS A 15 -6.02 -54.98 -11.38
CA CYS A 15 -5.66 -54.98 -9.96
C CYS A 15 -4.97 -56.26 -9.45
N ASN A 16 -4.49 -56.26 -8.19
CA ASN A 16 -4.56 -57.47 -7.35
C ASN A 16 -4.62 -57.18 -5.83
N PHE A 17 -5.21 -58.10 -5.07
CA PHE A 17 -5.48 -58.02 -3.62
C PHE A 17 -4.53 -58.91 -2.81
N ARG A 18 -4.23 -58.54 -1.54
CA ARG A 18 -4.21 -59.51 -0.42
C ARG A 18 -4.22 -58.86 0.98
N LYS A 19 -4.77 -59.60 1.95
CA LYS A 19 -4.78 -59.31 3.40
C LYS A 19 -3.54 -59.88 4.08
N LEU A 20 -3.23 -59.39 5.29
CA LEU A 20 -2.84 -60.23 6.43
C LEU A 20 -3.25 -59.55 7.76
N VAL A 21 -3.40 -60.35 8.82
CA VAL A 21 -3.89 -60.02 10.18
C VAL A 21 -3.10 -60.90 11.17
N GLU A 22 -3.25 -60.69 12.50
CA GLU A 22 -2.72 -61.48 13.64
C GLU A 22 -1.29 -61.10 14.14
N CYS A 23 -0.92 -61.22 15.43
CA CYS A 23 -1.65 -61.16 16.72
C CYS A 23 -0.66 -61.06 17.92
N GLY A 24 -1.15 -60.65 19.11
CA GLY A 24 -0.45 -60.73 20.43
C GLY A 24 0.39 -59.49 20.83
N SER A 25 0.32 -58.86 22.02
CA SER A 25 0.24 -59.30 23.45
C SER A 25 1.62 -59.57 24.08
N THR A 26 2.03 -59.09 25.28
CA THR A 26 1.37 -58.48 26.48
C THR A 26 2.30 -57.36 27.08
N GLU A 27 2.11 -56.61 28.20
CA GLU A 27 1.01 -56.36 29.17
C GLU A 27 1.24 -55.00 29.95
N LEU A 28 0.69 -54.84 31.18
CA LEU A 28 0.74 -53.71 32.14
C LEU A 28 0.04 -52.40 31.67
N SER A 29 -1.15 -51.99 32.15
CA SER A 29 -1.71 -51.86 33.52
C SER A 29 -1.08 -50.68 34.30
N THR A 30 -1.81 -49.68 34.80
CA THR A 30 -3.10 -49.75 35.52
C THR A 30 -4.18 -48.70 35.12
N LYS A 31 -5.44 -48.95 35.56
CA LYS A 31 -6.67 -48.12 35.43
C LYS A 31 -6.84 -47.17 36.64
N PRO A 32 -7.65 -46.08 36.63
CA PRO A 32 -9.10 -46.05 36.28
C PRO A 32 -9.61 -44.72 35.61
N LYS A 33 -10.90 -44.43 35.32
CA LYS A 33 -12.19 -45.18 35.34
C LYS A 33 -13.22 -44.66 34.28
N SER A 34 -14.05 -45.56 33.78
CA SER A 34 -15.44 -45.43 33.25
C SER A 34 -16.11 -44.08 32.93
N ILE A 35 -16.43 -43.89 31.64
CA ILE A 35 -17.67 -43.26 31.12
C ILE A 35 -18.84 -44.28 31.23
N ASN A 36 -20.09 -43.84 31.12
CA ASN A 36 -21.23 -44.72 30.78
C ASN A 36 -21.91 -44.23 29.48
N GLN A 37 -22.37 -45.15 28.62
CA GLN A 37 -22.74 -44.87 27.21
C GLN A 37 -24.25 -45.03 26.93
N ASN A 38 -24.69 -44.43 25.82
CA ASN A 38 -25.54 -45.00 24.73
C ASN A 38 -25.58 -43.91 23.62
N SER A 39 -25.12 -44.17 22.38
CA SER A 39 -25.83 -44.82 21.26
C SER A 39 -26.92 -43.91 20.65
N ASP A 40 -27.09 -43.73 19.33
CA ASP A 40 -26.69 -44.57 18.17
C ASP A 40 -26.18 -43.77 16.92
N THR A 41 -26.14 -44.42 15.75
CA THR A 41 -25.32 -44.13 14.55
C THR A 41 -25.93 -43.19 13.48
N VAL A 42 -25.19 -42.97 12.38
CA VAL A 42 -25.33 -41.80 11.48
C VAL A 42 -25.52 -42.18 9.99
N SER A 43 -26.55 -41.58 9.35
CA SER A 43 -26.70 -41.35 7.88
C SER A 43 -26.90 -42.61 6.98
N PRO A 44 -27.11 -42.48 5.65
CA PRO A 44 -27.36 -41.27 4.82
C PRO A 44 -28.54 -41.38 3.82
N GLN A 45 -29.02 -40.25 3.26
CA GLN A 45 -29.26 -40.05 1.81
C GLN A 45 -29.66 -38.60 1.44
N THR A 46 -29.74 -38.31 0.15
CA THR A 46 -29.79 -36.97 -0.47
C THR A 46 -31.19 -36.51 -0.88
N ASN A 47 -31.41 -35.19 -1.03
CA ASN A 47 -31.79 -34.57 -2.32
C ASN A 47 -31.95 -33.03 -2.23
N SER A 48 -31.99 -32.40 -3.40
CA SER A 48 -32.08 -30.94 -3.62
C SER A 48 -33.49 -30.47 -3.98
N THR A 49 -33.82 -29.22 -3.66
CA THR A 49 -34.97 -28.50 -4.26
C THR A 49 -34.67 -27.01 -4.43
N VAL A 50 -35.23 -26.41 -5.50
CA VAL A 50 -35.14 -24.98 -5.83
C VAL A 50 -36.49 -24.27 -5.57
N ASN A 51 -36.43 -22.97 -5.30
CA ASN A 51 -37.52 -22.00 -5.17
C ASN A 51 -38.83 -22.29 -5.92
N LYS A 52 -39.95 -21.91 -5.32
CA LYS A 52 -41.11 -21.35 -6.04
C LYS A 52 -41.85 -20.30 -5.19
N HIS A 53 -42.39 -19.29 -5.87
CA HIS A 53 -43.09 -18.16 -5.25
C HIS A 53 -44.31 -18.57 -4.43
N PHE A 54 -44.66 -17.74 -3.46
CA PHE A 54 -46.07 -17.42 -3.21
C PHE A 54 -46.32 -15.95 -3.53
N GLN A 55 -47.31 -15.67 -4.38
CA GLN A 55 -47.70 -14.31 -4.75
C GLN A 55 -48.58 -13.70 -3.67
N GLN A 56 -48.50 -12.38 -3.49
CA GLN A 56 -49.54 -11.64 -2.78
C GLN A 56 -50.88 -11.77 -3.52
N LYS A 57 -51.93 -12.22 -2.82
CA LYS A 57 -53.32 -11.99 -3.24
C LYS A 57 -53.94 -10.94 -2.33
N SER A 58 -54.19 -9.76 -2.88
CA SER A 58 -54.97 -8.70 -2.25
C SER A 58 -56.46 -8.98 -2.43
N SER A 59 -57.18 -9.35 -1.35
CA SER A 59 -58.64 -9.32 -1.33
C SER A 59 -59.20 -9.24 0.10
N SER A 60 -59.50 -8.02 0.53
CA SER A 60 -60.70 -7.66 1.31
C SER A 60 -61.26 -8.64 2.35
N GLU A 61 -60.98 -8.39 3.64
CA GLU A 61 -62.04 -8.29 4.66
C GLU A 61 -61.52 -7.57 5.94
N PHE A 62 -61.62 -6.23 5.98
CA PHE A 62 -61.30 -5.44 7.17
C PHE A 62 -62.55 -5.31 8.06
N LYS A 63 -62.86 -6.34 8.85
CA LYS A 63 -63.94 -6.27 9.85
C LYS A 63 -63.53 -5.38 11.03
N GLN A 64 -64.26 -4.27 11.22
CA GLN A 64 -64.03 -3.34 12.32
C GLN A 64 -64.65 -3.86 13.62
N ASP A 65 -64.00 -4.82 14.28
CA ASP A 65 -64.38 -5.21 15.64
C ASP A 65 -63.96 -4.13 16.66
N LYS A 66 -64.80 -3.09 16.78
CA LYS A 66 -64.77 -2.09 17.86
C LYS A 66 -65.19 -2.72 19.20
N SER A 67 -64.43 -3.70 19.67
CA SER A 67 -64.47 -4.12 21.07
C SER A 67 -63.46 -3.30 21.88
N SER A 68 -63.94 -2.65 22.94
CA SER A 68 -63.08 -1.84 23.80
C SER A 68 -62.18 -2.75 24.65
N LEU A 69 -60.90 -2.87 24.28
CA LEU A 69 -59.92 -3.58 25.11
C LEU A 69 -59.93 -3.04 26.54
N SER A 70 -59.89 -3.94 27.52
CA SER A 70 -59.70 -3.53 28.91
C SER A 70 -58.33 -2.87 29.10
N PRO A 71 -58.20 -1.87 29.99
CA PRO A 71 -56.94 -1.12 30.16
C PRO A 71 -55.74 -2.00 30.55
N SER A 72 -55.97 -3.14 31.21
CA SER A 72 -54.93 -4.12 31.54
C SER A 72 -54.39 -4.85 30.30
N THR A 73 -55.26 -5.35 29.43
CA THR A 73 -54.87 -6.10 28.22
C THR A 73 -54.10 -5.22 27.25
N ALA A 74 -54.54 -3.98 27.03
CA ALA A 74 -53.83 -3.00 26.19
C ALA A 74 -52.42 -2.69 26.74
N LYS A 75 -52.28 -2.56 28.07
CA LYS A 75 -50.99 -2.29 28.72
C LYS A 75 -50.02 -3.48 28.62
N VAL A 76 -50.51 -4.72 28.63
CA VAL A 76 -49.70 -5.93 28.37
C VAL A 76 -49.26 -6.00 26.91
N GLN A 77 -50.16 -5.72 25.95
CA GLN A 77 -49.81 -5.68 24.53
C GLN A 77 -48.75 -4.60 24.22
N LEU A 78 -48.89 -3.40 24.79
CA LEU A 78 -47.89 -2.33 24.66
C LEU A 78 -46.53 -2.74 25.25
N LYS A 79 -46.50 -3.40 26.42
CA LYS A 79 -45.23 -3.89 27.00
C LYS A 79 -44.58 -4.96 26.13
N ASN A 80 -45.36 -5.87 25.55
CA ASN A 80 -44.85 -6.90 24.65
C ASN A 80 -44.34 -6.30 23.34
N ALA A 81 -45.06 -5.34 22.75
CA ALA A 81 -44.61 -4.64 21.55
C ALA A 81 -43.32 -3.82 21.77
N ALA A 82 -43.21 -3.15 22.92
CA ALA A 82 -41.98 -2.46 23.31
C ALA A 82 -40.79 -3.43 23.47
N ARG A 83 -41.01 -4.58 24.12
CA ARG A 83 -39.98 -5.62 24.27
C ARG A 83 -39.55 -6.22 22.93
N CYS A 84 -40.48 -6.45 22.00
CA CYS A 84 -40.13 -6.94 20.66
C CYS A 84 -39.45 -5.88 19.79
N LEU A 85 -39.75 -4.59 20.00
CA LEU A 85 -38.98 -3.49 19.38
C LEU A 85 -37.55 -3.43 19.94
N GLU A 86 -37.39 -3.54 21.26
CA GLU A 86 -36.11 -3.62 21.96
C GLU A 86 -35.27 -4.82 21.48
N GLU A 87 -35.86 -6.02 21.44
CA GLU A 87 -35.22 -7.23 20.87
C GLU A 87 -34.82 -7.04 19.39
N SER A 88 -35.68 -6.38 18.59
CA SER A 88 -35.37 -6.10 17.18
C SER A 88 -34.24 -5.08 17.01
N LEU A 89 -34.18 -4.05 17.86
CA LEU A 89 -33.11 -3.04 17.85
C LEU A 89 -31.79 -3.63 18.30
N ILE A 90 -31.78 -4.48 19.33
CA ILE A 90 -30.59 -5.20 19.78
C ILE A 90 -30.06 -6.13 18.68
N LEU A 91 -30.95 -6.86 17.98
CA LEU A 91 -30.55 -7.70 16.84
C LEU A 91 -30.05 -6.88 15.65
N LEU A 92 -30.65 -5.71 15.38
CA LEU A 92 -30.19 -4.79 14.33
C LEU A 92 -28.82 -4.19 14.63
N ASP A 93 -28.50 -3.92 15.91
CA ASP A 93 -27.20 -3.42 16.36
C ASP A 93 -26.12 -4.54 16.32
N GLN A 94 -26.43 -5.71 16.91
CA GLN A 94 -25.55 -6.88 16.91
C GLN A 94 -25.24 -7.44 15.51
N HIS A 95 -26.15 -7.23 14.55
CA HIS A 95 -25.98 -7.62 13.15
C HIS A 95 -25.90 -6.40 12.22
N TYR A 96 -25.48 -5.23 12.72
CA TYR A 96 -25.30 -4.03 11.89
C TYR A 96 -24.12 -4.20 10.94
N SER A 97 -24.40 -4.71 9.74
CA SER A 97 -23.57 -4.41 8.58
C SER A 97 -23.95 -3.01 8.07
N PRO A 98 -22.99 -2.08 7.88
CA PRO A 98 -23.27 -0.90 7.09
C PRO A 98 -23.73 -1.34 5.68
N MET A 99 -24.76 -0.68 5.15
CA MET A 99 -25.24 -0.98 3.79
C MET A 99 -24.19 -0.58 2.77
N GLU A 100 -23.87 -1.51 1.84
CA GLU A 100 -23.03 -1.19 0.69
C GLU A 100 -23.77 -0.20 -0.22
N ILE A 101 -23.19 0.99 -0.39
CA ILE A 101 -23.74 2.03 -1.27
C ILE A 101 -23.45 1.63 -2.71
N VAL A 102 -24.51 1.41 -3.49
CA VAL A 102 -24.44 1.14 -4.93
C VAL A 102 -24.90 2.38 -5.69
N TYR A 103 -24.00 2.92 -6.52
CA TYR A 103 -24.29 4.06 -7.38
C TYR A 103 -24.57 3.59 -8.82
N ASP A 104 -25.63 4.09 -9.44
CA ASP A 104 -25.85 3.89 -10.87
C ASP A 104 -24.76 4.59 -11.69
N CYS A 105 -24.28 3.93 -12.76
CA CYS A 105 -23.16 4.40 -13.57
C CYS A 105 -23.56 4.39 -15.05
N PHE A 106 -23.58 5.57 -15.67
CA PHE A 106 -23.92 5.76 -17.07
C PHE A 106 -22.65 5.99 -17.90
N VAL A 107 -22.50 5.27 -19.01
CA VAL A 107 -21.42 5.48 -19.98
C VAL A 107 -22.02 5.61 -21.37
N PHE A 108 -21.71 6.68 -22.07
CA PHE A 108 -22.21 6.96 -23.41
C PHE A 108 -21.21 7.79 -24.21
N HIS A 109 -21.46 7.90 -25.52
CA HIS A 109 -20.67 8.73 -26.42
C HIS A 109 -21.41 10.06 -26.63
N ASP A 110 -20.78 11.20 -26.33
CA ASP A 110 -21.45 12.52 -26.40
C ASP A 110 -21.60 13.04 -27.85
N GLY A 111 -20.84 12.45 -28.78
CA GLY A 111 -20.74 12.84 -30.18
C GLY A 111 -19.28 13.00 -30.63
N ASN A 112 -18.41 13.42 -29.71
CA ASN A 112 -16.97 13.57 -29.89
C ASN A 112 -16.19 12.44 -29.20
N GLU A 113 -16.59 12.06 -27.99
CA GLU A 113 -15.84 11.13 -27.14
C GLU A 113 -16.74 10.34 -26.17
N TRP A 114 -16.13 9.39 -25.45
CA TRP A 114 -16.81 8.64 -24.39
C TRP A 114 -16.75 9.40 -23.06
N VAL A 115 -17.91 9.54 -22.42
CA VAL A 115 -18.07 10.15 -21.11
C VAL A 115 -18.77 9.19 -20.14
N ALA A 116 -18.50 9.37 -18.85
CA ALA A 116 -19.12 8.62 -17.76
C ALA A 116 -19.73 9.56 -16.71
N CYS A 117 -20.90 9.20 -16.20
CA CYS A 117 -21.55 9.83 -15.06
C CYS A 117 -21.80 8.78 -13.97
N ILE A 118 -21.53 9.12 -12.71
CA ILE A 118 -21.87 8.28 -11.55
C ILE A 118 -22.94 9.02 -10.76
N ASP A 119 -24.12 8.41 -10.58
CA ASP A 119 -25.25 9.06 -9.94
C ASP A 119 -25.09 9.09 -8.42
N THR A 120 -24.51 10.18 -7.92
CA THR A 120 -24.40 10.48 -6.50
C THR A 120 -25.62 11.25 -5.95
N SER A 121 -26.61 11.58 -6.79
CA SER A 121 -27.76 12.41 -6.38
C SER A 121 -28.66 11.78 -5.30
N PRO A 122 -28.89 10.45 -5.22
CA PRO A 122 -29.68 9.86 -4.13
C PRO A 122 -29.10 10.08 -2.73
N TYR A 123 -27.82 10.47 -2.65
CA TYR A 123 -27.05 10.64 -1.42
C TYR A 123 -26.63 12.10 -1.16
N ASN A 124 -26.92 13.03 -2.07
CA ASN A 124 -26.54 14.44 -1.97
C ASN A 124 -27.78 15.34 -2.09
N PRO A 125 -28.32 15.87 -0.96
CA PRO A 125 -29.50 16.72 -1.01
C PRO A 125 -29.25 17.97 -1.85
N ASN A 126 -30.24 18.35 -2.65
CA ASN A 126 -30.23 19.47 -3.61
C ASN A 126 -29.44 19.23 -4.92
N THR A 127 -28.95 18.02 -5.20
CA THR A 127 -28.45 17.66 -6.54
C THR A 127 -29.43 16.76 -7.27
N THR A 128 -29.51 16.87 -8.60
CA THR A 128 -30.17 15.92 -9.50
C THR A 128 -29.14 15.29 -10.45
N LEU A 129 -29.49 14.18 -11.10
CA LEU A 129 -28.64 13.54 -12.11
C LEU A 129 -28.16 14.50 -13.22
N SER A 130 -28.96 15.52 -13.55
CA SER A 130 -28.61 16.54 -14.56
C SER A 130 -27.52 17.52 -14.12
N ASP A 131 -27.28 17.64 -12.81
CA ASP A 131 -26.29 18.55 -12.22
C ASP A 131 -24.91 17.89 -12.02
N LEU A 132 -24.80 16.59 -12.30
CA LEU A 132 -23.61 15.79 -12.03
C LEU A 132 -22.57 15.89 -13.16
N PRO A 133 -21.26 15.85 -12.84
CA PRO A 133 -20.21 16.02 -13.83
C PRO A 133 -20.09 14.81 -14.77
N LEU A 134 -20.15 15.08 -16.08
CA LEU A 134 -19.77 14.12 -17.12
C LEU A 134 -18.23 14.08 -17.20
N LEU A 135 -17.63 12.98 -16.76
CA LEU A 135 -16.18 12.79 -16.74
C LEU A 135 -15.69 12.01 -17.97
N ARG A 136 -14.66 12.53 -18.64
CA ARG A 136 -13.87 11.83 -19.66
C ARG A 136 -12.87 10.88 -19.03
N ASP A 137 -12.18 10.08 -19.85
CA ASP A 137 -10.99 9.38 -19.37
C ASP A 137 -9.97 10.40 -18.83
N TYR A 138 -9.47 10.15 -17.61
CA TYR A 138 -8.55 11.03 -16.90
C TYR A 138 -7.31 11.44 -17.69
N ALA A 139 -6.86 10.65 -18.68
CA ALA A 139 -5.71 10.98 -19.53
C ALA A 139 -5.98 12.06 -20.59
N VAL A 140 -7.23 12.50 -20.77
CA VAL A 140 -7.61 13.58 -21.70
C VAL A 140 -7.51 14.94 -21.01
N ASN A 141 -8.35 15.17 -19.99
CA ASN A 141 -8.51 16.48 -19.33
C ASN A 141 -8.12 16.50 -17.85
N HIS A 142 -7.71 15.37 -17.26
CA HIS A 142 -7.49 15.20 -15.80
C HIS A 142 -8.73 15.52 -14.93
N GLU A 143 -9.93 15.31 -15.47
CA GLU A 143 -11.22 15.55 -14.80
C GLU A 143 -11.43 14.60 -13.60
N TYR A 144 -12.02 15.12 -12.51
CA TYR A 144 -12.28 14.40 -11.27
C TYR A 144 -13.57 14.88 -10.60
N ALA A 145 -14.16 14.04 -9.75
CA ALA A 145 -15.32 14.37 -8.93
C ALA A 145 -15.20 13.78 -7.51
N SER A 146 -16.20 13.99 -6.66
CA SER A 146 -16.26 13.47 -5.27
C SER A 146 -17.58 12.73 -5.02
N PHE A 147 -17.56 11.74 -4.13
CA PHE A 147 -18.76 11.10 -3.59
C PHE A 147 -19.45 12.00 -2.54
N GLY A 148 -19.81 13.23 -2.95
CA GLY A 148 -20.32 14.30 -2.08
C GLY A 148 -19.23 15.10 -1.37
N GLU A 149 -19.61 16.25 -0.80
CA GLU A 149 -18.69 17.17 -0.11
C GLU A 149 -18.27 16.65 1.27
N GLN A 150 -19.19 16.01 2.00
CA GLN A 150 -18.94 15.53 3.37
C GLN A 150 -17.94 14.36 3.43
N THR A 151 -17.87 13.53 2.39
CA THR A 151 -16.96 12.37 2.36
C THR A 151 -15.53 12.77 2.02
N GLN A 152 -15.33 13.86 1.27
CA GLN A 152 -14.04 14.25 0.68
C GLN A 152 -13.34 13.10 -0.08
N LEU A 153 -14.11 12.13 -0.58
CA LEU A 153 -13.62 10.96 -1.30
C LEU A 153 -13.69 11.18 -2.80
N TYR A 154 -12.57 11.63 -3.36
CA TYR A 154 -12.43 11.91 -4.78
C TYR A 154 -12.28 10.63 -5.62
N TYR A 155 -12.74 10.71 -6.87
CA TYR A 155 -12.57 9.68 -7.87
C TYR A 155 -12.28 10.27 -9.26
N THR A 156 -11.65 9.46 -10.11
CA THR A 156 -11.47 9.71 -11.54
C THR A 156 -11.96 8.49 -12.33
N VAL A 157 -12.10 8.61 -13.65
CA VAL A 157 -12.54 7.49 -14.49
C VAL A 157 -11.56 7.18 -15.62
N LYS A 158 -11.59 5.94 -16.07
CA LYS A 158 -11.05 5.49 -17.37
C LYS A 158 -12.09 4.66 -18.10
N ILE A 159 -12.11 4.75 -19.42
CA ILE A 159 -13.13 4.11 -20.26
C ILE A 159 -12.44 3.25 -21.32
N PHE A 160 -12.69 1.94 -21.28
CA PHE A 160 -12.05 0.95 -22.15
C PHE A 160 -13.07 0.26 -23.06
N ASP A 161 -12.55 -0.49 -24.05
CA ASP A 161 -13.30 -1.39 -24.93
C ASP A 161 -14.48 -0.73 -25.67
N ASN A 162 -14.32 0.55 -26.05
CA ASN A 162 -15.33 1.41 -26.66
C ASN A 162 -16.61 1.50 -25.81
N GLY A 163 -16.46 2.04 -24.59
CA GLY A 163 -17.56 2.29 -23.65
C GLY A 163 -18.01 1.06 -22.83
N LYS A 164 -17.50 -0.13 -23.12
CA LYS A 164 -17.95 -1.39 -22.49
C LYS A 164 -17.39 -1.63 -21.09
N LEU A 165 -16.31 -0.95 -20.71
CA LEU A 165 -15.67 -1.12 -19.41
C LEU A 165 -15.34 0.24 -18.79
N LEU A 166 -16.12 0.63 -17.78
CA LEU A 166 -15.80 1.73 -16.88
C LEU A 166 -14.82 1.24 -15.80
N GLN A 167 -13.73 1.99 -15.61
CA GLN A 167 -12.84 1.85 -14.47
C GLN A 167 -12.94 3.12 -13.62
N ILE A 168 -13.57 3.00 -12.45
CA ILE A 168 -13.57 4.06 -11.42
C ILE A 168 -12.28 3.91 -10.62
N VAL A 169 -11.50 4.99 -10.52
CA VAL A 169 -10.26 5.04 -9.74
C VAL A 169 -10.49 5.89 -8.51
N THR A 170 -10.56 5.23 -7.35
CA THR A 170 -10.55 5.89 -6.04
C THR A 170 -9.68 5.11 -5.05
N ASN A 171 -9.19 5.81 -4.03
CA ASN A 171 -8.18 5.33 -3.11
C ASN A 171 -8.83 4.68 -1.88
N ASN A 172 -8.33 3.50 -1.49
CA ASN A 172 -8.75 2.80 -0.27
C ASN A 172 -7.77 2.98 0.90
N SER A 173 -6.77 3.85 0.77
CA SER A 173 -5.78 4.18 1.80
C SER A 173 -5.16 5.55 1.55
N SER A 174 -4.88 6.31 2.62
CA SER A 174 -4.19 7.60 2.57
C SER A 174 -2.67 7.46 2.37
N HIS A 175 -2.12 6.25 2.52
CA HIS A 175 -0.70 5.93 2.40
C HIS A 175 -0.11 6.35 1.06
N GLY A 176 -0.79 6.06 -0.06
CA GLY A 176 -0.34 6.44 -1.40
C GLY A 176 -0.20 7.95 -1.59
N THR A 177 -1.13 8.75 -1.03
CA THR A 177 -1.06 10.21 -1.04
C THR A 177 0.13 10.72 -0.22
N HIS A 178 0.36 10.16 0.98
CA HIS A 178 1.49 10.54 1.83
C HIS A 178 2.84 10.18 1.19
N VAL A 179 2.95 8.99 0.59
CA VAL A 179 4.13 8.55 -0.16
C VAL A 179 4.41 9.48 -1.35
N ALA A 180 3.38 9.84 -2.12
CA ALA A 180 3.52 10.79 -3.23
C ALA A 180 3.92 12.20 -2.73
N ALA A 181 3.39 12.63 -1.59
CA ALA A 181 3.70 13.94 -1.01
C ALA A 181 5.18 14.06 -0.57
N ILE A 182 5.77 13.01 0.03
CA ILE A 182 7.21 12.97 0.34
C ILE A 182 8.05 13.12 -0.94
N ALA A 183 7.65 12.46 -2.03
CA ALA A 183 8.40 12.48 -3.27
C ALA A 183 8.36 13.86 -3.95
N SER A 184 7.18 14.48 -4.07
CA SER A 184 6.98 15.65 -4.92
C SER A 184 5.69 16.46 -4.65
N ALA A 185 5.31 16.68 -3.38
CA ALA A 185 4.34 17.74 -3.08
C ALA A 185 4.90 19.13 -3.42
N TYR A 186 4.01 20.08 -3.73
CA TYR A 186 4.37 21.48 -4.03
C TYR A 186 3.37 22.45 -3.41
N PHE A 187 3.86 23.42 -2.65
CA PHE A 187 3.08 24.38 -1.86
C PHE A 187 3.53 25.83 -2.14
N PRO A 188 3.23 26.40 -3.32
CA PRO A 188 3.83 27.66 -3.82
C PRO A 188 3.75 28.85 -2.86
N ASN A 189 2.65 28.96 -2.11
CA ASN A 189 2.33 30.13 -1.29
C ASN A 189 3.14 30.26 0.01
N HIS A 190 3.94 29.26 0.40
CA HIS A 190 4.73 29.32 1.64
C HIS A 190 6.12 29.96 1.47
N SER A 191 6.52 30.27 0.23
CA SER A 191 7.91 30.59 -0.15
C SER A 191 8.34 32.06 -0.01
N LYS A 192 7.46 32.98 0.41
CA LYS A 192 7.71 34.45 0.33
C LYS A 192 7.90 35.18 1.67
N ASP A 193 7.24 34.74 2.74
CA ASP A 193 7.31 35.44 4.05
C ASP A 193 8.36 34.85 5.02
N SER A 194 8.92 33.68 4.72
CA SER A 194 9.90 32.98 5.57
C SER A 194 11.30 33.61 5.62
N SER A 195 11.55 34.66 4.83
CA SER A 195 12.88 35.30 4.71
C SER A 195 13.24 36.29 5.83
N ASN A 196 12.30 36.66 6.71
CA ASN A 196 12.48 37.74 7.68
C ASN A 196 11.92 37.45 9.10
N SER A 197 11.79 36.19 9.50
CA SER A 197 11.24 35.80 10.81
C SER A 197 12.24 35.06 11.71
N SER A 198 13.33 35.74 12.10
CA SER A 198 13.99 35.45 13.38
C SER A 198 13.10 36.01 14.51
N GLY A 199 11.97 35.33 14.74
CA GLY A 199 10.87 35.84 15.55
C GLY A 199 10.13 34.73 16.28
N THR A 200 9.72 35.02 17.52
CA THR A 200 9.13 34.09 18.48
C THR A 200 7.94 33.30 17.90
N VAL A 201 7.94 31.98 18.10
CA VAL A 201 6.85 31.09 17.66
C VAL A 201 5.59 31.35 18.50
N THR A 202 4.66 32.15 17.96
CA THR A 202 3.40 32.50 18.64
C THR A 202 2.18 31.81 18.02
N GLY A 203 1.71 30.75 18.67
CA GLY A 203 0.27 30.44 18.80
C GLY A 203 -0.51 29.87 17.61
N SER A 204 0.04 29.80 16.39
CA SER A 204 -0.65 29.16 15.26
C SER A 204 0.29 28.25 14.45
N THR A 205 -0.15 27.01 14.19
CA THR A 205 0.64 25.99 13.50
C THR A 205 0.64 26.18 12.00
N VAL A 206 1.36 27.21 11.53
CA VAL A 206 1.76 27.30 10.12
C VAL A 206 2.75 26.16 9.85
N LEU A 207 2.32 25.18 9.05
CA LEU A 207 3.21 24.13 8.55
C LEU A 207 4.06 24.72 7.41
N CYS A 208 5.15 25.38 7.80
CA CYS A 208 6.21 25.83 6.90
C CYS A 208 6.83 24.63 6.15
N ASP A 209 7.30 24.87 4.94
CA ASP A 209 8.12 23.97 4.12
C ASP A 209 7.63 22.51 4.07
N ARG A 210 6.42 22.32 3.52
CA ARG A 210 5.79 21.00 3.27
C ARG A 210 6.12 20.38 1.91
N ASP A 211 6.97 21.02 1.12
CA ASP A 211 7.35 20.55 -0.22
C ASP A 211 7.99 19.16 -0.17
N GLY A 212 7.71 18.34 -1.17
CA GLY A 212 8.38 17.05 -1.36
C GLY A 212 9.82 17.23 -1.82
N VAL A 213 10.60 16.14 -1.91
CA VAL A 213 12.02 16.24 -2.31
C VAL A 213 12.21 16.77 -3.74
N ALA A 214 11.26 16.53 -4.65
CA ALA A 214 11.29 17.04 -6.02
C ALA A 214 9.95 17.65 -6.46
N PRO A 215 9.57 18.86 -5.99
CA PRO A 215 8.23 19.44 -6.21
C PRO A 215 7.85 19.65 -7.69
N GLY A 216 8.85 19.79 -8.58
CA GLY A 216 8.64 19.89 -10.02
C GLY A 216 8.46 18.56 -10.76
N ALA A 217 8.41 17.41 -10.06
CA ALA A 217 8.21 16.10 -10.68
C ALA A 217 6.72 15.78 -10.85
N GLN A 218 6.33 15.34 -12.06
CA GLN A 218 4.97 14.90 -12.35
C GLN A 218 4.72 13.50 -11.74
N ILE A 219 3.55 13.32 -11.13
CA ILE A 219 3.14 12.08 -10.46
C ILE A 219 2.20 11.29 -11.37
N VAL A 220 2.47 9.99 -11.55
CA VAL A 220 1.51 9.03 -12.12
C VAL A 220 1.08 8.07 -11.01
N SER A 221 -0.17 8.17 -10.56
CA SER A 221 -0.74 7.24 -9.58
C SER A 221 -1.21 5.95 -10.25
N ILE A 222 -0.72 4.80 -9.80
CA ILE A 222 -1.15 3.48 -10.29
C ILE A 222 -1.56 2.64 -9.08
N LYS A 223 -2.89 2.49 -8.86
CA LYS A 223 -3.43 1.66 -7.78
C LYS A 223 -3.20 0.19 -8.09
N ILE A 224 -2.35 -0.46 -7.29
CA ILE A 224 -2.08 -1.91 -7.36
C ILE A 224 -2.94 -2.74 -6.41
N SER A 225 -3.55 -2.12 -5.39
CA SER A 225 -4.39 -2.79 -4.40
C SER A 225 -5.73 -3.24 -4.98
N ASP A 226 -6.08 -4.51 -4.80
CA ASP A 226 -7.44 -4.99 -5.10
C ASP A 226 -8.30 -4.81 -3.85
N SER A 227 -9.21 -3.82 -3.87
CA SER A 227 -10.00 -3.46 -2.69
C SER A 227 -10.92 -4.58 -2.19
N ARG A 228 -11.17 -5.63 -2.98
CA ARG A 228 -11.89 -6.85 -2.57
C ARG A 228 -11.04 -7.77 -1.68
N LEU A 229 -9.72 -7.56 -1.69
CA LEU A 229 -8.70 -8.19 -0.85
C LEU A 229 -8.07 -7.15 0.11
N GLY A 230 -8.78 -6.05 0.39
CA GLY A 230 -8.31 -4.96 1.24
C GLY A 230 -7.20 -4.12 0.59
N PRO A 231 -6.06 -3.88 1.26
CA PRO A 231 -4.95 -3.11 0.70
C PRO A 231 -3.98 -3.91 -0.17
N MET A 232 -4.11 -5.25 -0.22
CA MET A 232 -3.12 -6.17 -0.82
C MET A 232 -3.05 -6.05 -2.35
N GLU A 233 -1.84 -6.17 -2.93
CA GLU A 233 -1.65 -6.18 -4.37
C GLU A 233 -1.95 -7.56 -5.01
N THR A 234 -1.95 -7.62 -6.34
CA THR A 234 -2.12 -8.89 -7.06
C THR A 234 -1.10 -8.99 -8.19
N GLY A 235 -0.70 -10.21 -8.56
CA GLY A 235 0.19 -10.40 -9.70
C GLY A 235 -0.37 -9.83 -11.03
N ILE A 236 -1.69 -9.74 -11.16
CA ILE A 236 -2.36 -9.14 -12.33
C ILE A 236 -2.27 -7.61 -12.29
N SER A 237 -2.51 -6.97 -11.14
CA SER A 237 -2.37 -5.52 -11.00
C SER A 237 -0.92 -5.06 -11.15
N LEU A 238 0.06 -5.83 -10.65
CA LEU A 238 1.48 -5.57 -10.87
C LEU A 238 1.88 -5.67 -12.35
N LEU A 239 1.43 -6.69 -13.09
CA LEU A 239 1.71 -6.80 -14.52
C LEU A 239 1.05 -5.66 -15.33
N ARG A 240 -0.14 -5.20 -14.93
CA ARG A 240 -0.80 -4.02 -15.50
C ARG A 240 -0.05 -2.73 -15.15
N ALA A 241 0.47 -2.59 -13.94
CA ALA A 241 1.25 -1.43 -13.51
C ALA A 241 2.57 -1.32 -14.27
N ILE A 242 3.32 -2.42 -14.39
CA ILE A 242 4.56 -2.48 -15.19
C ILE A 242 4.29 -2.04 -16.64
N ARG A 243 3.18 -2.50 -17.23
CA ARG A 243 2.75 -2.09 -18.57
C ARG A 243 2.49 -0.57 -18.64
N TRP A 244 1.67 -0.02 -17.74
CA TRP A 244 1.36 1.42 -17.69
C TRP A 244 2.62 2.29 -17.53
N THR A 245 3.54 1.91 -16.64
CA THR A 245 4.82 2.61 -16.44
C THR A 245 5.66 2.67 -17.73
N ILE A 246 5.66 1.60 -18.52
CA ILE A 246 6.37 1.54 -19.82
C ILE A 246 5.64 2.38 -20.88
N GLU A 247 4.32 2.26 -21.00
CA GLU A 247 3.51 2.97 -21.99
C GLU A 247 3.50 4.49 -21.77
N LEU A 248 3.44 4.93 -20.50
CA LEU A 248 3.55 6.34 -20.10
C LEU A 248 4.99 6.88 -20.05
N LYS A 249 5.99 6.04 -20.36
CA LYS A 249 7.42 6.38 -20.38
C LYS A 249 7.92 7.01 -19.07
N CYS A 250 7.46 6.51 -17.92
CA CYS A 250 7.90 6.99 -16.60
C CYS A 250 9.40 6.79 -16.41
N ASP A 251 10.09 7.79 -15.85
CA ASP A 251 11.55 7.71 -15.62
C ASP A 251 11.93 6.89 -14.39
N ILE A 252 11.09 6.95 -13.35
CA ILE A 252 11.33 6.32 -12.05
C ILE A 252 10.01 5.83 -11.44
N VAL A 253 10.08 4.71 -10.71
CA VAL A 253 9.00 4.11 -9.93
C VAL A 253 9.38 4.10 -8.46
N ASN A 254 8.49 4.58 -7.61
CA ASN A 254 8.51 4.32 -6.17
C ASN A 254 7.55 3.18 -5.81
N TYR A 255 8.04 2.14 -5.14
CA TYR A 255 7.24 1.01 -4.65
C TYR A 255 7.34 0.91 -3.12
N SER A 256 6.47 1.64 -2.42
CA SER A 256 6.41 1.69 -0.94
C SER A 256 5.59 0.57 -0.28
N PHE A 257 5.44 -0.56 -0.98
CA PHE A 257 4.71 -1.76 -0.55
C PHE A 257 5.67 -2.97 -0.55
N GLY A 258 5.27 -4.14 -0.04
CA GLY A 258 6.02 -5.37 -0.29
C GLY A 258 5.90 -6.49 0.74
N GLU A 259 5.56 -7.68 0.25
CA GLU A 259 5.42 -8.92 1.01
C GLU A 259 6.74 -9.72 1.13
N GLN A 260 6.78 -10.69 2.04
CA GLN A 260 7.93 -11.61 2.16
C GLN A 260 7.94 -12.65 1.02
N VAL A 261 9.14 -13.09 0.62
CA VAL A 261 9.32 -14.18 -0.37
C VAL A 261 10.41 -15.16 0.04
N MET A 262 10.16 -16.45 -0.16
CA MET A 262 11.14 -17.52 0.10
C MET A 262 12.26 -17.57 -0.95
N TRP A 263 12.00 -17.09 -2.17
CA TRP A 263 12.89 -17.25 -3.32
C TRP A 263 13.18 -15.88 -3.97
N PRO A 264 14.25 -15.18 -3.54
CA PRO A 264 14.72 -13.97 -4.19
C PRO A 264 14.97 -14.17 -5.69
N ASN A 265 14.85 -13.09 -6.47
CA ASN A 265 15.09 -13.02 -7.91
C ASN A 265 14.23 -13.95 -8.81
N ILE A 266 13.48 -14.89 -8.26
CA ILE A 266 12.70 -15.90 -8.98
C ILE A 266 11.23 -15.46 -9.20
N GLY A 267 10.58 -16.02 -10.23
CA GLY A 267 9.16 -15.88 -10.49
C GLY A 267 8.78 -14.83 -11.53
N ARG A 268 7.51 -14.88 -11.97
CA ARG A 268 7.01 -14.09 -13.12
C ARG A 268 7.14 -12.58 -12.88
N ILE A 269 6.77 -12.09 -11.69
CA ILE A 269 6.84 -10.65 -11.38
C ILE A 269 8.28 -10.15 -11.40
N SER A 270 9.22 -10.86 -10.74
CA SER A 270 10.66 -10.56 -10.79
C SER A 270 11.16 -10.44 -12.24
N LYS A 271 10.86 -11.41 -13.11
CA LYS A 271 11.23 -11.37 -14.54
C LYS A 271 10.72 -10.10 -15.26
N TYR A 272 9.49 -9.64 -14.96
CA TYR A 272 8.92 -8.44 -15.58
C TYR A 272 9.44 -7.13 -14.96
N LEU A 273 9.73 -7.08 -13.66
CA LEU A 273 10.42 -5.94 -13.02
C LEU A 273 11.85 -5.79 -13.58
N ASN A 274 12.62 -6.87 -13.66
CA ASN A 274 13.96 -6.85 -14.24
C ASN A 274 13.92 -6.44 -15.72
N ARG A 275 12.90 -6.85 -16.48
CA ARG A 275 12.67 -6.37 -17.86
C ARG A 275 12.32 -4.87 -17.90
N MET A 276 11.50 -4.35 -16.99
CA MET A 276 11.18 -2.92 -16.87
C MET A 276 12.45 -2.09 -16.65
N ILE A 277 13.30 -2.53 -15.71
CA ILE A 277 14.54 -1.85 -15.33
C ILE A 277 15.57 -1.94 -16.47
N HIS A 278 15.90 -3.15 -16.93
CA HIS A 278 17.04 -3.36 -17.85
C HIS A 278 16.71 -3.20 -19.34
N LYS A 279 15.48 -3.45 -19.82
CA LYS A 279 15.10 -3.31 -21.25
C LYS A 279 14.53 -1.93 -21.59
N TYR A 280 13.97 -1.18 -20.63
CA TYR A 280 13.38 0.14 -20.87
C TYR A 280 14.09 1.31 -20.18
N GLY A 281 15.02 1.03 -19.25
CA GLY A 281 15.84 2.03 -18.54
C GLY A 281 15.13 2.72 -17.37
N ILE A 282 14.04 2.13 -16.87
CA ILE A 282 13.19 2.71 -15.83
C ILE A 282 13.81 2.42 -14.46
N ILE A 283 14.06 3.45 -13.65
CA ILE A 283 14.64 3.27 -12.31
C ILE A 283 13.54 2.79 -11.35
N MET A 284 13.83 1.81 -10.49
CA MET A 284 12.88 1.36 -9.47
C MET A 284 13.49 1.49 -8.08
N VAL A 285 12.79 2.21 -7.21
CA VAL A 285 13.11 2.37 -5.78
C VAL A 285 12.01 1.69 -4.98
N ALA A 286 12.37 0.96 -3.92
CA ALA A 286 11.38 0.26 -3.11
C ALA A 286 11.76 0.19 -1.62
N SER A 287 10.74 0.08 -0.77
CA SER A 287 10.90 -0.15 0.68
C SER A 287 11.61 -1.47 0.97
N GLY A 288 12.62 -1.46 1.84
CA GLY A 288 13.32 -2.67 2.29
C GLY A 288 12.48 -3.62 3.15
N GLY A 289 11.40 -3.12 3.76
CA GLY A 289 10.47 -3.87 4.61
C GLY A 289 10.40 -3.34 6.05
N ASN A 290 9.35 -3.76 6.76
CA ASN A 290 9.07 -3.37 8.16
C ASN A 290 8.97 -4.60 9.10
N ASN A 291 9.67 -5.69 8.77
CA ASN A 291 9.62 -6.99 9.46
C ASN A 291 10.89 -7.30 10.28
N GLY A 292 11.72 -6.29 10.57
CA GLY A 292 12.92 -6.42 11.40
C GLY A 292 12.61 -6.65 12.90
N PRO A 293 13.63 -6.85 13.76
CA PRO A 293 15.06 -6.65 13.50
C PRO A 293 15.84 -7.90 13.02
N SER A 294 15.16 -9.03 12.81
CA SER A 294 15.79 -10.30 12.41
C SER A 294 16.51 -10.19 11.05
N LEU A 295 17.61 -10.91 10.89
CA LEU A 295 18.26 -11.06 9.57
C LEU A 295 17.35 -11.88 8.64
N GLY A 296 17.38 -11.62 7.33
CA GLY A 296 16.48 -12.30 6.37
C GLY A 296 15.05 -11.75 6.32
N SER A 297 14.77 -10.64 7.01
CA SER A 297 13.41 -10.04 7.11
C SER A 297 13.02 -9.14 5.93
N LEU A 298 13.81 -9.11 4.86
CA LEU A 298 13.64 -8.22 3.72
C LEU A 298 12.35 -8.50 2.92
N SER A 299 11.63 -7.42 2.58
CA SER A 299 10.44 -7.49 1.72
C SER A 299 10.80 -7.49 0.22
N CYS A 300 9.98 -8.19 -0.55
CA CYS A 300 9.95 -8.14 -2.01
C CYS A 300 9.13 -6.93 -2.50
N PRO A 301 9.58 -6.17 -3.52
CA PRO A 301 10.78 -6.38 -4.33
C PRO A 301 12.05 -5.76 -3.73
N GLY A 302 11.92 -4.84 -2.77
CA GLY A 302 13.00 -3.91 -2.40
C GLY A 302 14.29 -4.55 -1.91
N GLY A 303 14.23 -5.65 -1.16
CA GLY A 303 15.42 -6.37 -0.71
C GLY A 303 15.72 -7.67 -1.45
N THR A 304 14.89 -8.08 -2.43
CA THR A 304 14.95 -9.44 -3.00
C THR A 304 14.89 -9.49 -4.54
N VAL A 305 14.90 -8.36 -5.24
CA VAL A 305 14.88 -8.27 -6.70
C VAL A 305 16.05 -7.42 -7.19
N GLN A 306 16.93 -8.03 -7.98
CA GLN A 306 18.15 -7.40 -8.51
C GLN A 306 17.82 -6.16 -9.37
N GLY A 307 18.62 -5.10 -9.22
CA GLY A 307 18.43 -3.85 -9.95
C GLY A 307 17.41 -2.89 -9.34
N VAL A 308 16.59 -3.35 -8.38
CA VAL A 308 15.76 -2.48 -7.53
C VAL A 308 16.65 -1.79 -6.49
N ILE A 309 16.41 -0.51 -6.23
CA ILE A 309 17.08 0.27 -5.19
C ILE A 309 16.28 0.08 -3.89
N GLY A 310 16.64 -0.93 -3.11
CA GLY A 310 16.09 -1.16 -1.78
C GLY A 310 16.52 -0.09 -0.79
N VAL A 311 15.56 0.44 -0.03
CA VAL A 311 15.78 1.55 0.93
C VAL A 311 15.54 1.13 2.38
N ALA A 312 16.56 1.33 3.22
CA ALA A 312 16.49 1.15 4.67
C ALA A 312 15.93 2.39 5.40
N PRO A 313 15.08 2.19 6.43
CA PRO A 313 14.57 3.25 7.28
C PRO A 313 15.52 3.54 8.46
N LEU A 314 16.03 4.77 8.54
CA LEU A 314 16.76 5.28 9.70
C LEU A 314 15.92 6.29 10.50
N VAL A 315 16.09 6.29 11.81
CA VAL A 315 15.60 7.35 12.70
C VAL A 315 16.77 8.27 13.07
N PHE A 316 16.54 9.58 12.99
CA PHE A 316 17.53 10.63 13.29
C PHE A 316 17.25 11.25 14.66
N PRO A 317 18.24 11.86 15.34
CA PRO A 317 18.07 12.43 16.68
C PRO A 317 16.84 13.33 16.82
N ASP A 318 16.63 14.28 15.91
CA ASP A 318 15.48 15.19 15.92
C ASP A 318 14.14 14.42 15.85
N MET A 319 14.11 13.30 15.11
CA MET A 319 12.94 12.42 15.03
C MET A 319 12.73 11.61 16.33
N MET A 320 13.79 11.22 17.03
CA MET A 320 13.70 10.58 18.36
C MET A 320 13.04 11.52 19.38
N HIS A 321 13.38 12.80 19.32
CA HIS A 321 12.81 13.84 20.18
C HIS A 321 11.36 14.15 19.81
N TYR A 322 11.09 14.57 18.57
CA TYR A 322 9.77 15.09 18.19
C TYR A 322 8.71 14.02 17.90
N LEU A 323 9.09 12.81 17.48
CA LEU A 323 8.11 11.76 17.11
C LEU A 323 7.90 10.71 18.22
N TYR A 324 8.91 10.47 19.05
CA TYR A 324 8.88 9.43 20.10
C TYR A 324 9.05 9.97 21.51
N CYS A 325 9.17 11.30 21.67
CA CYS A 325 9.29 11.99 22.95
C CYS A 325 10.36 11.40 23.87
N GLN A 326 11.44 10.82 23.32
CA GLN A 326 12.36 10.01 24.12
C GLN A 326 12.94 10.83 25.30
N PRO A 327 12.74 10.37 26.55
CA PRO A 327 13.27 11.07 27.71
C PRO A 327 14.79 10.99 27.70
N SER A 328 15.40 12.09 28.09
CA SER A 328 16.85 12.30 28.08
C SER A 328 17.40 12.24 29.50
N ASP A 329 17.99 11.11 29.88
CA ASP A 329 18.72 11.02 31.16
C ASP A 329 20.00 11.85 31.09
N SER A 330 19.90 13.09 31.57
CA SER A 330 21.04 13.96 31.91
C SER A 330 21.19 14.16 33.42
N SER A 331 20.30 13.60 34.24
CA SER A 331 20.32 13.68 35.69
C SER A 331 20.00 12.33 36.34
N SER A 332 21.01 11.69 36.92
CA SER A 332 20.88 10.46 37.69
C SER A 332 20.21 10.72 39.05
N ASN A 333 18.90 11.01 39.04
CA ASN A 333 18.10 11.26 40.25
C ASN A 333 16.58 11.02 40.05
N TYR A 334 16.21 10.11 39.15
CA TYR A 334 14.84 9.58 39.12
C TYR A 334 14.69 8.42 40.11
N ASN A 335 14.01 8.69 41.23
CA ASN A 335 13.36 7.65 42.03
C ASN A 335 12.17 7.08 41.23
N CYS A 336 12.47 6.30 40.19
CA CYS A 336 11.49 5.41 39.59
C CYS A 336 11.07 4.40 40.68
N LEU A 337 9.82 4.49 41.13
CA LEU A 337 9.20 3.47 41.97
C LEU A 337 9.02 2.20 41.12
N TYR A 338 10.10 1.42 41.05
CA TYR A 338 10.15 0.13 40.40
C TYR A 338 9.33 -0.86 41.25
N ASN A 339 8.02 -0.88 41.03
CA ASN A 339 7.10 -1.79 41.72
C ASN A 339 7.46 -3.23 41.35
N ASN A 340 8.20 -3.90 42.25
CA ASN A 340 8.53 -5.32 42.19
C ASN A 340 7.26 -6.18 42.39
N PHE A 341 6.41 -6.24 41.36
CA PHE A 341 5.21 -7.07 41.32
C PHE A 341 5.23 -7.98 40.08
N CYS A 342 6.14 -8.96 40.11
CA CYS A 342 6.08 -10.17 39.28
C CYS A 342 6.95 -11.30 39.88
N ASP A 343 6.82 -11.55 41.18
CA ASP A 343 7.33 -12.76 41.85
C ASP A 343 6.62 -12.95 43.20
N ASN A 344 5.42 -13.56 43.18
CA ASN A 344 4.79 -14.38 44.22
C ASN A 344 3.32 -14.70 43.86
N ASP A 345 2.94 -15.97 43.88
CA ASP A 345 1.55 -16.40 43.69
C ASP A 345 0.68 -16.07 44.91
N SER A 346 -0.42 -15.35 44.73
CA SER A 346 -1.64 -15.50 45.55
C SER A 346 -2.87 -14.86 44.90
N GLN A 347 -4.04 -15.48 45.10
CA GLN A 347 -5.32 -15.03 44.54
C GLN A 347 -5.94 -13.91 45.38
N SER A 348 -6.42 -12.84 44.74
CA SER A 348 -7.62 -12.11 45.21
C SER A 348 -8.18 -11.18 44.12
N ASN A 349 -9.48 -10.89 44.18
CA ASN A 349 -10.13 -9.90 43.31
C ASN A 349 -9.89 -8.49 43.86
N TYR A 350 -9.86 -7.47 42.99
CA TYR A 350 -10.91 -6.42 42.91
C TYR A 350 -10.62 -5.41 41.79
N GLN A 351 -11.57 -4.51 41.53
CA GLN A 351 -11.50 -3.48 40.48
C GLN A 351 -10.59 -2.31 40.88
N SER A 352 -9.91 -1.73 39.89
CA SER A 352 -9.47 -0.33 39.90
C SER A 352 -9.59 0.23 38.49
N ASP A 353 -10.45 1.22 38.29
CA ASP A 353 -10.36 2.12 37.14
C ASP A 353 -9.25 3.13 37.41
N ASP A 354 -8.24 3.22 36.54
CA ASP A 354 -7.40 4.42 36.46
C ASP A 354 -6.76 4.58 35.08
N VAL A 355 -7.02 5.72 34.43
CA VAL A 355 -6.50 6.03 33.09
C VAL A 355 -5.24 6.88 33.25
N TYR A 356 -4.10 6.37 32.79
CA TYR A 356 -2.82 7.09 32.81
C TYR A 356 -2.82 8.31 31.88
N SER A 357 -3.40 9.41 32.37
CA SER A 357 -3.38 10.72 31.74
C SER A 357 -2.03 11.41 31.98
N THR A 358 -1.19 11.49 30.94
CA THR A 358 0.07 12.23 30.97
C THR A 358 -0.21 13.74 30.88
N SER A 359 -0.37 14.38 32.03
CA SER A 359 -0.67 15.81 32.13
C SER A 359 0.47 16.67 31.55
N ARG A 360 0.10 17.68 30.75
CA ARG A 360 1.05 18.59 30.08
C ARG A 360 1.59 19.66 31.04
N ASN A 361 2.55 19.29 31.89
CA ASN A 361 3.35 20.28 32.61
C ASN A 361 4.36 20.96 31.66
N SER A 362 4.28 22.28 31.56
CA SER A 362 4.88 23.11 30.51
C SER A 362 6.38 23.40 30.65
N VAL A 363 7.14 22.54 31.34
CA VAL A 363 8.56 22.78 31.70
C VAL A 363 9.49 21.61 31.31
N ASN A 364 8.95 20.44 30.99
CA ASN A 364 9.76 19.27 30.60
C ASN A 364 10.23 19.37 29.14
N HIS A 365 11.22 20.23 28.90
CA HIS A 365 12.07 20.14 27.71
C HIS A 365 12.89 18.85 27.78
N SER A 366 12.42 17.78 27.13
CA SER A 366 13.31 16.67 26.78
C SER A 366 14.40 17.21 25.86
N CYS A 367 15.66 16.95 26.20
CA CYS A 367 16.81 17.49 25.48
C CYS A 367 17.71 16.31 25.15
N LEU A 368 17.65 15.85 23.89
CA LEU A 368 18.46 14.72 23.40
C LEU A 368 19.87 14.77 23.96
N SER A 369 20.40 13.60 24.35
CA SER A 369 21.84 13.50 24.60
C SER A 369 22.59 14.06 23.39
N GLU A 370 23.54 14.97 23.63
CA GLU A 370 24.36 15.59 22.58
C GLU A 370 25.11 14.54 21.72
N ASN A 371 25.21 13.30 22.22
CA ASN A 371 25.81 12.15 21.57
C ASN A 371 24.82 11.24 20.82
N ALA A 372 23.54 11.64 20.70
CA ALA A 372 22.53 10.89 19.96
C ALA A 372 22.93 10.75 18.48
N LYS A 373 22.86 9.53 17.95
CA LYS A 373 23.31 9.19 16.59
C LYS A 373 22.15 8.61 15.78
N PRO A 374 22.10 8.86 14.45
CA PRO A 374 21.14 8.17 13.59
C PRO A 374 21.27 6.66 13.73
N THR A 375 20.16 5.95 13.84
CA THR A 375 20.14 4.48 13.99
C THR A 375 19.08 3.86 13.09
N ALA A 376 19.17 2.55 12.83
CA ALA A 376 18.13 1.83 12.12
C ALA A 376 16.90 1.65 13.02
N TYR A 377 15.70 1.74 12.43
CA TYR A 377 14.48 1.41 13.15
C TYR A 377 14.48 -0.05 13.62
N ASN A 378 13.90 -0.31 14.79
CA ASN A 378 13.81 -1.65 15.37
C ASN A 378 12.99 -2.62 14.50
N TRP A 379 11.90 -2.14 13.90
CA TRP A 379 11.11 -2.87 12.90
C TRP A 379 11.70 -2.80 11.48
N GLY A 380 12.77 -2.04 11.23
CA GLY A 380 13.36 -1.93 9.90
C GLY A 380 13.94 -3.27 9.45
N SER A 381 13.43 -3.81 8.33
CA SER A 381 13.90 -5.10 7.80
C SER A 381 15.40 -5.07 7.48
N ARG A 382 16.08 -6.20 7.72
CA ARG A 382 17.54 -6.32 7.61
C ARG A 382 17.97 -7.46 6.70
N GLY A 383 19.06 -7.24 5.99
CA GLY A 383 19.71 -8.25 5.16
C GLY A 383 20.44 -9.34 5.99
N PRO A 384 21.11 -10.29 5.32
CA PRO A 384 21.05 -10.53 3.87
C PRO A 384 19.67 -11.05 3.45
N ALA A 385 19.40 -11.10 2.15
CA ALA A 385 18.30 -11.87 1.58
C ALA A 385 18.62 -13.38 1.61
N PHE A 386 17.63 -14.24 1.35
CA PHE A 386 17.80 -15.71 1.37
C PHE A 386 18.79 -16.26 0.32
N ASP A 387 19.14 -15.49 -0.71
CA ASP A 387 20.19 -15.81 -1.69
C ASP A 387 21.59 -15.29 -1.28
N GLY A 388 21.72 -14.72 -0.09
CA GLY A 388 22.96 -14.12 0.43
C GLY A 388 23.23 -12.69 -0.05
N ALA A 389 22.38 -12.12 -0.92
CA ALA A 389 22.54 -10.74 -1.36
C ALA A 389 22.31 -9.73 -0.21
N LEU A 390 22.92 -8.55 -0.29
CA LEU A 390 22.70 -7.48 0.70
C LEU A 390 21.25 -6.97 0.71
N GLY A 391 20.60 -6.99 -0.46
CA GLY A 391 19.24 -6.51 -0.70
C GLY A 391 19.12 -4.98 -0.65
N ILE A 392 19.36 -4.38 0.52
CA ILE A 392 19.32 -2.94 0.73
C ILE A 392 20.48 -2.27 -0.02
N CYS A 393 20.17 -1.23 -0.80
CA CYS A 393 21.15 -0.40 -1.49
C CYS A 393 21.52 0.84 -0.67
N VAL A 394 20.53 1.56 -0.14
CA VAL A 394 20.73 2.90 0.44
C VAL A 394 19.81 3.11 1.64
N ALA A 395 20.12 4.08 2.49
CA ALA A 395 19.29 4.48 3.61
C ALA A 395 18.72 5.90 3.45
N ALA A 396 17.55 6.12 4.05
CA ALA A 396 16.95 7.43 4.21
C ALA A 396 16.12 7.48 5.52
N PRO A 397 15.75 8.67 6.02
CA PRO A 397 14.77 8.82 7.09
C PRO A 397 13.52 7.93 6.92
N GLY A 398 13.11 7.26 8.01
CA GLY A 398 11.95 6.36 8.05
C GLY A 398 10.69 6.97 8.64
N GLY A 399 10.75 8.19 9.17
CA GLY A 399 9.59 8.96 9.62
C GLY A 399 9.37 10.19 8.73
N ALA A 400 8.11 10.54 8.48
CA ALA A 400 7.73 11.73 7.72
C ALA A 400 6.43 12.33 8.24
N ASN A 401 6.31 13.66 8.23
CA ASN A 401 5.07 14.39 8.52
C ASN A 401 4.66 15.16 7.27
N THR A 402 3.64 14.69 6.55
CA THR A 402 3.19 15.33 5.30
C THR A 402 1.72 15.00 5.01
N SER A 403 1.20 15.58 3.92
CA SER A 403 -0.20 15.52 3.56
C SER A 403 -0.72 14.10 3.36
N ILE A 404 -1.91 13.87 3.90
CA ILE A 404 -2.72 12.67 3.75
C ILE A 404 -3.98 13.04 2.95
N ALA A 405 -4.70 12.04 2.47
CA ALA A 405 -5.83 12.27 1.59
C ALA A 405 -7.07 12.86 2.29
N SER A 406 -7.84 13.66 1.57
CA SER A 406 -8.85 14.59 2.12
C SER A 406 -9.94 13.92 2.99
N TRP A 407 -10.39 12.71 2.67
CA TRP A 407 -11.37 11.94 3.48
C TRP A 407 -10.87 11.54 4.88
N GLN A 408 -9.59 11.78 5.21
CA GLN A 408 -9.08 11.68 6.59
C GLN A 408 -9.42 12.92 7.44
N LEU A 409 -9.96 13.98 6.84
CA LEU A 409 -10.34 15.26 7.46
C LEU A 409 -9.20 15.91 8.27
N LYS A 410 -7.95 15.69 7.83
CA LYS A 410 -6.71 16.15 8.46
C LYS A 410 -5.72 16.59 7.36
N PRO A 411 -5.03 17.75 7.51
CA PRO A 411 -4.17 18.30 6.44
C PRO A 411 -2.83 17.56 6.28
N ALA A 412 -2.39 16.85 7.31
CA ALA A 412 -1.15 16.07 7.37
C ALA A 412 -1.24 15.00 8.47
N SER A 413 -0.33 14.03 8.44
CA SER A 413 -0.06 13.13 9.56
C SER A 413 1.42 12.76 9.58
N VAL A 414 1.94 12.44 10.77
CA VAL A 414 3.14 11.62 10.89
C VAL A 414 2.82 10.20 10.44
N LEU A 415 3.71 9.58 9.67
CA LEU A 415 3.78 8.13 9.47
C LEU A 415 5.24 7.66 9.64
N SER A 416 5.41 6.36 9.85
CA SER A 416 6.74 5.74 9.95
C SER A 416 6.75 4.38 9.25
N GLY A 417 7.80 4.13 8.47
CA GLY A 417 7.96 2.93 7.65
C GLY A 417 9.10 3.07 6.64
N SER A 418 9.67 1.98 6.16
CA SER A 418 10.55 2.00 4.97
C SER A 418 9.80 2.53 3.72
N SER A 419 8.47 2.44 3.74
CA SER A 419 7.53 3.12 2.84
C SER A 419 7.71 4.65 2.74
N MET A 420 8.24 5.31 3.79
CA MET A 420 8.50 6.76 3.82
C MET A 420 9.92 7.09 3.35
N SER A 421 10.86 6.15 3.48
CA SER A 421 12.25 6.27 3.03
C SER A 421 12.38 6.14 1.51
N ALA A 422 11.64 5.21 0.89
CA ALA A 422 11.63 5.00 -0.55
C ALA A 422 11.24 6.26 -1.39
N PRO A 423 10.19 7.03 -1.07
CA PRO A 423 9.84 8.23 -1.85
C PRO A 423 10.85 9.37 -1.67
N MET A 424 11.53 9.45 -0.51
CA MET A 424 12.61 10.42 -0.29
C MET A 424 13.81 10.14 -1.22
N VAL A 425 14.20 8.86 -1.35
CA VAL A 425 15.22 8.43 -2.32
C VAL A 425 14.74 8.64 -3.77
N THR A 426 13.47 8.35 -4.05
CA THR A 426 12.85 8.58 -5.37
C THR A 426 12.95 10.04 -5.80
N GLY A 427 12.48 10.97 -4.97
CA GLY A 427 12.58 12.40 -5.26
C GLY A 427 14.04 12.87 -5.37
N GLY A 428 14.94 12.35 -4.53
CA GLY A 428 16.37 12.61 -4.63
C GLY A 428 16.97 12.18 -5.98
N ILE A 429 16.52 11.05 -6.54
CA ILE A 429 16.93 10.61 -7.89
C ILE A 429 16.26 11.47 -8.98
N SER A 430 14.99 11.87 -8.81
CA SER A 430 14.31 12.81 -9.73
C SER A 430 15.05 14.15 -9.84
N LEU A 431 15.59 14.68 -8.74
CA LEU A 431 16.47 15.87 -8.76
C LEU A 431 17.74 15.64 -9.59
N ILE A 432 18.41 14.50 -9.41
CA ILE A 432 19.63 14.14 -10.17
C ILE A 432 19.31 14.04 -11.67
N LEU A 433 18.23 13.35 -12.04
CA LEU A 433 17.80 13.23 -13.44
C LEU A 433 17.45 14.59 -14.05
N SER A 434 16.76 15.45 -13.30
CA SER A 434 16.40 16.81 -13.73
C SER A 434 17.65 17.66 -13.99
N GLY A 435 18.58 17.72 -13.04
CA GLY A 435 19.82 18.48 -13.19
C GLY A 435 20.71 18.00 -14.33
N LEU A 436 20.74 16.69 -14.61
CA LEU A 436 21.49 16.13 -15.74
C LEU A 436 20.83 16.49 -17.08
N ARG A 437 19.50 16.44 -17.17
CA ARG A 437 18.74 16.83 -18.37
C ARG A 437 18.79 18.33 -18.66
N HIS A 438 18.98 19.16 -17.64
CA HIS A 438 19.24 20.58 -17.81
C HIS A 438 20.64 20.87 -18.37
N ARG A 439 21.64 20.02 -18.08
CA ARG A 439 23.03 20.20 -18.51
C ARG A 439 23.42 19.48 -19.81
N TYR A 440 22.70 18.42 -20.19
CA TYR A 440 23.02 17.58 -21.34
C TYR A 440 21.78 17.29 -22.19
N THR A 441 21.84 17.69 -23.45
CA THR A 441 20.85 17.37 -24.49
C THR A 441 21.29 16.13 -25.28
N CYS A 442 20.32 15.34 -25.76
CA CYS A 442 20.57 14.25 -26.70
C CYS A 442 20.36 14.72 -28.15
N ILE A 443 21.07 14.12 -29.09
CA ILE A 443 21.09 14.49 -30.53
C ILE A 443 19.69 14.40 -31.15
N ASP A 444 18.98 13.30 -30.90
CA ASP A 444 17.65 13.01 -31.46
C ASP A 444 16.52 13.85 -30.82
N SER A 445 16.86 14.88 -30.04
CA SER A 445 15.95 15.61 -29.14
C SER A 445 15.22 14.74 -28.11
N GLU A 446 15.64 13.48 -27.93
CA GLU A 446 15.11 12.58 -26.91
C GLU A 446 15.49 13.01 -25.49
N ARG A 447 14.65 12.60 -24.53
CA ARG A 447 14.89 12.79 -23.10
C ARG A 447 16.06 11.90 -22.65
N LEU A 448 17.17 12.51 -22.21
CA LEU A 448 18.32 11.80 -21.66
C LEU A 448 17.92 10.73 -20.64
N LYS A 449 18.18 9.47 -20.98
CA LYS A 449 18.02 8.30 -20.10
C LYS A 449 19.34 7.90 -19.47
N ILE A 450 19.35 7.77 -18.14
CA ILE A 450 20.50 7.29 -17.37
C ILE A 450 20.26 5.82 -17.01
N PRO A 451 21.20 4.89 -17.30
CA PRO A 451 21.07 3.49 -16.91
C PRO A 451 20.81 3.32 -15.41
N PRO A 452 19.79 2.52 -14.99
CA PRO A 452 19.54 2.26 -13.57
C PRO A 452 20.75 1.67 -12.83
N SER A 453 21.59 0.90 -13.52
CA SER A 453 22.87 0.39 -13.00
C SER A 453 23.88 1.50 -12.66
N LEU A 454 23.90 2.60 -13.41
CA LEU A 454 24.76 3.76 -13.14
C LEU A 454 24.24 4.57 -11.93
N ILE A 455 22.91 4.74 -11.81
CA ILE A 455 22.30 5.33 -10.61
C ILE A 455 22.57 4.45 -9.38
N TYR A 456 22.39 3.13 -9.47
CA TYR A 456 22.71 2.20 -8.38
C TYR A 456 24.20 2.30 -7.98
N ARG A 457 25.12 2.20 -8.95
CA ARG A 457 26.57 2.33 -8.71
C ARG A 457 26.95 3.67 -8.10
N CYS A 458 26.25 4.74 -8.48
CA CYS A 458 26.41 6.05 -7.90
C CYS A 458 26.03 6.06 -6.40
N LEU A 459 24.81 5.63 -6.05
CA LEU A 459 24.34 5.56 -4.66
C LEU A 459 25.28 4.74 -3.77
N VAL A 460 25.71 3.57 -4.26
CA VAL A 460 26.72 2.70 -3.62
C VAL A 460 28.03 3.43 -3.31
N THR A 461 28.42 4.40 -4.13
CA THR A 461 29.73 5.06 -4.08
C THR A 461 29.70 6.43 -3.38
N THR A 462 28.53 7.09 -3.28
CA THR A 462 28.42 8.46 -2.75
C THR A 462 27.67 8.59 -1.43
N SER A 463 27.04 7.52 -0.95
CA SER A 463 26.25 7.53 0.31
C SER A 463 27.13 7.67 1.56
N LYS A 464 26.55 8.25 2.61
CA LYS A 464 27.20 8.51 3.90
C LYS A 464 26.93 7.35 4.86
N SER A 465 27.84 6.38 4.91
CA SER A 465 27.80 5.28 5.86
C SER A 465 28.05 5.75 7.30
N PHE A 466 27.23 5.25 8.24
CA PHE A 466 27.41 5.39 9.68
C PHE A 466 28.18 4.18 10.21
N LYS A 467 29.37 4.41 10.78
CA LYS A 467 30.31 3.34 11.22
C LYS A 467 29.76 2.41 12.32
N HIS A 468 28.72 2.81 13.04
CA HIS A 468 28.10 2.04 14.13
C HIS A 468 26.87 1.23 13.69
N LEU A 469 26.50 1.29 12.40
CA LEU A 469 25.47 0.46 11.78
C LEU A 469 26.12 -0.50 10.78
N SER A 470 25.64 -1.73 10.68
CA SER A 470 26.16 -2.67 9.67
C SER A 470 25.62 -2.33 8.28
N TYR A 471 26.21 -2.91 7.24
CA TYR A 471 25.64 -2.86 5.88
C TYR A 471 24.22 -3.47 5.85
N LEU A 472 23.92 -4.46 6.71
CA LEU A 472 22.62 -5.12 6.78
C LEU A 472 21.52 -4.20 7.33
N ASP A 473 21.90 -3.15 8.06
CA ASP A 473 21.01 -2.14 8.65
C ASP A 473 20.77 -0.92 7.74
N GLN A 474 21.76 -0.53 6.92
CA GLN A 474 21.76 0.76 6.20
C GLN A 474 22.07 0.68 4.69
N GLY A 475 22.33 -0.52 4.15
CA GLY A 475 22.97 -0.66 2.83
C GLY A 475 24.33 0.06 2.81
N TYR A 476 24.58 0.85 1.77
CA TYR A 476 25.78 1.69 1.67
C TYR A 476 25.69 3.03 2.43
N GLY A 477 24.62 3.25 3.21
CA GLY A 477 24.43 4.42 4.08
C GLY A 477 23.45 5.45 3.55
N LEU A 478 23.39 6.62 4.19
CA LEU A 478 22.44 7.69 3.87
C LEU A 478 22.68 8.27 2.47
N MET A 479 21.64 8.39 1.65
CA MET A 479 21.72 9.03 0.33
C MET A 479 22.27 10.47 0.42
N GLN A 480 23.14 10.86 -0.53
CA GLN A 480 23.68 12.22 -0.65
C GLN A 480 23.45 12.72 -2.09
N VAL A 481 22.40 13.54 -2.30
CA VAL A 481 21.91 13.97 -3.62
C VAL A 481 22.97 14.77 -4.38
N ASP A 482 23.62 15.71 -3.69
CA ASP A 482 24.70 16.57 -4.18
C ASP A 482 25.89 15.75 -4.70
N ARG A 483 26.36 14.79 -3.90
CA ARG A 483 27.51 13.94 -4.24
C ARG A 483 27.17 12.99 -5.37
N ALA A 484 25.94 12.48 -5.37
CA ALA A 484 25.45 11.59 -6.41
C ALA A 484 25.35 12.30 -7.76
N PHE A 485 24.74 13.49 -7.80
CA PHE A 485 24.73 14.34 -8.99
C PHE A 485 26.14 14.61 -9.50
N CYS A 486 27.04 15.10 -8.64
CA CYS A 486 28.44 15.37 -8.99
C CYS A 486 29.24 14.11 -9.38
N TYR A 487 28.81 12.90 -9.03
CA TYR A 487 29.44 11.66 -9.48
C TYR A 487 29.00 11.28 -10.89
N VAL A 488 27.68 11.28 -11.16
CA VAL A 488 27.14 10.96 -12.50
C VAL A 488 27.53 12.04 -13.52
N ASP A 489 27.47 13.32 -13.14
CA ASP A 489 27.87 14.45 -13.97
C ASP A 489 29.32 14.32 -14.47
N ARG A 490 30.28 14.06 -13.56
CA ARG A 490 31.70 13.87 -13.94
C ARG A 490 31.94 12.64 -14.83
N LEU A 491 31.07 11.63 -14.81
CA LEU A 491 31.16 10.48 -15.70
C LEU A 491 30.57 10.80 -17.08
N ILE A 492 29.40 11.44 -17.14
CA ILE A 492 28.78 11.88 -18.40
C ILE A 492 29.65 12.92 -19.09
N HIS A 493 30.20 13.89 -18.36
CA HIS A 493 31.11 14.89 -18.90
C HIS A 493 32.33 14.26 -19.59
N LYS A 494 32.97 13.26 -18.96
CA LYS A 494 34.12 12.54 -19.55
C LYS A 494 33.77 11.69 -20.78
N LEU A 495 32.51 11.29 -20.93
CA LEU A 495 32.03 10.63 -22.16
C LEU A 495 31.72 11.68 -23.24
N TYR A 496 31.12 12.80 -22.84
CA TYR A 496 30.82 13.95 -23.70
C TYR A 496 32.08 14.60 -24.28
N GLU A 497 33.10 14.90 -23.47
CA GLU A 497 34.38 15.45 -23.93
C GLU A 497 35.09 14.54 -24.96
N ARG A 498 34.93 13.22 -24.81
CA ARG A 498 35.53 12.22 -25.71
C ARG A 498 34.81 12.13 -27.07
N ASN A 499 33.48 12.14 -27.05
CA ASN A 499 32.68 11.85 -28.24
C ASN A 499 32.08 13.12 -28.89
N LYS A 500 32.06 14.26 -28.18
CA LYS A 500 31.36 15.52 -28.47
C LYS A 500 29.83 15.44 -28.61
N GLU A 501 29.29 14.22 -28.57
CA GLU A 501 27.92 13.89 -28.94
C GLU A 501 27.37 12.81 -27.98
N ILE A 502 26.09 12.96 -27.59
CA ILE A 502 25.34 11.96 -26.82
C ILE A 502 24.08 11.61 -27.62
N THR A 503 24.05 10.40 -28.19
CA THR A 503 22.85 9.81 -28.80
C THR A 503 21.84 9.47 -27.70
N ASN A 504 22.18 8.50 -26.84
CA ASN A 504 21.48 8.19 -25.60
C ASN A 504 22.34 7.23 -24.76
N LEU A 505 22.46 7.44 -23.44
CA LEU A 505 23.25 6.57 -22.56
C LEU A 505 22.60 5.19 -22.28
N CYS A 506 21.46 4.87 -22.89
CA CYS A 506 20.59 3.76 -22.51
C CYS A 506 20.86 2.42 -23.21
N THR A 507 21.78 2.35 -24.18
CA THR A 507 21.94 1.16 -25.06
C THR A 507 23.19 0.31 -24.78
N ASP A 508 24.33 0.91 -24.45
CA ASP A 508 25.65 0.27 -24.64
C ASP A 508 26.34 -0.25 -23.37
N PHE A 509 25.57 -0.63 -22.35
CA PHE A 509 26.08 -1.37 -21.18
C PHE A 509 25.84 -2.89 -21.23
N LYS A 510 25.36 -3.42 -22.37
CA LYS A 510 25.15 -4.87 -22.56
C LYS A 510 26.43 -5.71 -22.41
N ASN A 511 27.59 -5.16 -22.80
CA ASN A 511 28.85 -5.92 -22.89
C ASN A 511 29.65 -6.04 -21.57
N ILE A 512 29.09 -5.65 -20.41
CA ILE A 512 29.81 -5.78 -19.12
C ILE A 512 29.45 -7.08 -18.38
N ASN A 513 28.23 -7.60 -18.53
CA ASN A 513 27.80 -8.87 -17.94
C ASN A 513 27.24 -9.77 -19.04
N GLY A 514 27.98 -10.80 -19.44
CA GLY A 514 27.60 -11.71 -20.52
C GLY A 514 26.39 -12.60 -20.18
N ILE A 515 25.19 -12.08 -20.44
CA ILE A 515 23.93 -12.83 -20.40
C ILE A 515 23.31 -12.74 -21.80
N ASP A 516 23.88 -13.49 -22.73
CA ASP A 516 23.30 -13.68 -24.06
C ASP A 516 22.05 -14.57 -24.00
N HIS A 517 21.19 -14.41 -25.02
CA HIS A 517 20.02 -15.26 -25.31
C HIS A 517 18.96 -15.40 -24.21
N VAL A 518 18.09 -14.39 -24.11
CA VAL A 518 16.65 -14.62 -23.80
C VAL A 518 15.86 -14.46 -25.09
N ASN A 519 15.31 -15.54 -25.62
CA ASN A 519 14.55 -15.54 -26.88
C ASN A 519 13.34 -14.58 -26.79
N ASP A 520 13.23 -13.61 -27.72
CA ASP A 520 12.08 -12.70 -27.85
C ASP A 520 10.84 -13.40 -28.49
N ALA A 521 10.61 -14.67 -28.15
CA ALA A 521 9.54 -15.51 -28.72
C ALA A 521 8.14 -15.28 -28.11
N ASP A 522 8.05 -14.61 -26.95
CA ASP A 522 6.79 -14.27 -26.27
C ASP A 522 6.13 -13.03 -26.94
N HIS A 523 5.63 -13.18 -28.17
CA HIS A 523 4.78 -12.17 -28.81
C HIS A 523 3.42 -12.06 -28.08
N ILE A 524 3.23 -10.99 -27.30
CA ILE A 524 1.90 -10.57 -26.85
C ILE A 524 1.13 -10.10 -28.08
N SER A 525 0.06 -10.81 -28.44
CA SER A 525 -0.82 -10.44 -29.56
C SER A 525 -1.54 -9.13 -29.26
N SER A 526 -1.27 -8.11 -30.07
CA SER A 526 -1.93 -6.81 -30.01
C SER A 526 -3.31 -6.86 -30.67
N PRO A 527 -4.39 -6.44 -29.99
CA PRO A 527 -5.60 -5.97 -30.67
C PRO A 527 -5.23 -4.79 -31.58
N SER A 528 -5.65 -4.83 -32.84
CA SER A 528 -5.20 -3.90 -33.87
C SER A 528 -5.90 -2.53 -33.79
N LEU A 529 -5.22 -1.56 -33.18
CA LEU A 529 -5.55 -0.14 -33.30
C LEU A 529 -5.21 0.38 -34.71
N ASN A 530 -6.16 0.21 -35.64
CA ASN A 530 -6.09 0.74 -36.99
C ASN A 530 -6.30 2.28 -37.01
N ILE A 531 -5.28 3.02 -36.58
CA ILE A 531 -5.20 4.46 -36.84
C ILE A 531 -4.60 4.66 -38.23
N LYS A 532 -5.45 4.93 -39.22
CA LYS A 532 -4.99 5.53 -40.49
C LYS A 532 -4.78 7.02 -40.31
N LYS A 533 -3.83 7.57 -41.08
CA LYS A 533 -3.72 9.00 -41.37
C LYS A 533 -4.87 9.44 -42.28
#